data_AF-Q5H6U4-F1
#
_entry.id   AF-Q5H6U4-F1
#
_cell.length_a   1.000
_cell.length_b   1.000
_cell.length_c   1.000
_cell.angle_alpha   90.00
_cell.angle_beta   90.00
_cell.angle_gamma   90.00
#
_symmetry.space_group_name_H-M   'P 1'
#
loop_
_entity.id
_entity.type
_entity.pdbx_description
1 polymer ?
#
loop_
_entity_poly.entity_id
_entity_poly.type
_entity_poly.pdbx_seq_one_letter_code
_entity_poly.pdbx_strand_id
1 'polypeptide(L)'
;MPYALARMLRIHLLQQWYALSDPAMEEALHEIPTLRRFAQLGGLDNVPDETTILNFRRLLETHGIAARMLEAVNAHLSRKGQSLRSGTIRRCDADRCAQFDQECRSCARP
;
A
#
# COMPACT_ATOMS: atom_id res chain seq x y z
N MET A 1 -16.08 -6.10 -16.26
CA MET A 1 -14.87 -6.90 -16.55
C MET A 1 -14.01 -6.92 -15.31
N PRO A 2 -13.50 -8.08 -14.87
CA PRO A 2 -12.69 -8.15 -13.66
C PRO A 2 -11.42 -7.30 -13.81
N TYR A 3 -11.09 -6.50 -12.81
CA TYR A 3 -9.85 -5.74 -12.80
C TYR A 3 -8.65 -6.67 -12.69
N ALA A 4 -7.58 -6.37 -13.41
CA ALA A 4 -6.33 -7.12 -13.27
C ALA A 4 -5.82 -7.01 -11.81
N LEU A 5 -5.40 -8.13 -11.22
CA LEU A 5 -4.89 -8.18 -9.84
C LEU A 5 -3.78 -7.14 -9.61
N ALA A 6 -2.88 -7.00 -10.59
CA ALA A 6 -1.78 -6.05 -10.53
C ALA A 6 -2.23 -4.57 -10.47
N ARG A 7 -3.42 -4.24 -10.98
CA ARG A 7 -4.02 -2.90 -10.91
C ARG A 7 -4.58 -2.65 -9.51
N MET A 8 -5.35 -3.59 -8.98
CA MET A 8 -5.90 -3.49 -7.62
C MET A 8 -4.79 -3.45 -6.55
N LEU A 9 -3.70 -4.19 -6.73
CA LEU A 9 -2.53 -4.12 -5.86
C LEU A 9 -1.87 -2.74 -5.85
N ARG A 10 -1.75 -2.08 -7.00
CA ARG A 10 -1.20 -0.71 -7.08
C ARG A 10 -2.10 0.29 -6.37
N ILE A 11 -3.41 0.17 -6.53
CA ILE A 11 -4.39 1.01 -5.84
C ILE A 11 -4.28 0.80 -4.32
N HIS A 12 -4.20 -0.45 -3.86
CA HIS A 12 -4.02 -0.75 -2.44
C HIS A 12 -2.73 -0.17 -1.86
N LEU A 13 -1.63 -0.19 -2.62
CA LEU A 13 -0.39 0.47 -2.22
C LEU A 13 -0.53 1.99 -2.13
N LEU A 14 -1.24 2.63 -3.09
CA LEU A 14 -1.53 4.05 -3.02
C LEU A 14 -2.37 4.40 -1.79
N GLN A 15 -3.41 3.60 -1.48
CA GLN A 15 -4.19 3.77 -0.24
C GLN A 15 -3.29 3.75 0.98
N GLN A 16 -2.34 2.82 1.04
CA GLN A 16 -1.44 2.67 2.17
C GLN A 16 -0.40 3.79 2.27
N TRP A 17 0.13 4.27 1.14
CA TRP A 17 1.13 5.33 1.11
C TRP A 17 0.55 6.70 1.48
N TYR A 18 -0.66 6.98 1.01
CA TYR A 18 -1.36 8.24 1.29
C TYR A 18 -2.30 8.15 2.49
N ALA A 19 -2.39 6.99 3.16
CA ALA A 19 -3.34 6.72 4.24
C ALA A 19 -4.79 7.08 3.89
N LEU A 20 -5.20 6.78 2.65
CA LEU A 20 -6.56 7.06 2.15
C LEU A 20 -7.52 5.93 2.52
N SER A 21 -8.74 6.30 2.88
CA SER A 21 -9.86 5.37 3.00
C SER A 21 -10.29 4.85 1.62
N ASP A 22 -11.12 3.80 1.60
CA ASP A 22 -11.70 3.26 0.37
C ASP A 22 -12.44 4.34 -0.48
N PRO A 23 -13.33 5.19 0.08
CA PRO A 23 -13.98 6.24 -0.70
C PRO A 23 -13.03 7.38 -1.10
N ALA A 24 -12.08 7.76 -0.23
CA ALA A 24 -11.10 8.80 -0.56
C ALA A 24 -10.13 8.36 -1.67
N MET A 25 -9.87 7.06 -1.81
CA MET A 25 -9.06 6.53 -2.90
C MET A 25 -9.79 6.54 -4.23
N GLU A 26 -11.07 6.17 -4.24
CA GLU A 26 -11.92 6.32 -5.43
C GLU A 26 -11.89 7.77 -5.92
N GLU A 27 -12.19 8.72 -5.03
CA GLU A 27 -12.17 10.14 -5.33
C GLU A 27 -10.80 10.60 -5.86
N ALA A 28 -9.71 10.19 -5.21
CA ALA A 28 -8.36 10.51 -5.66
C ALA A 28 -8.02 9.91 -7.04
N LEU A 29 -8.55 8.74 -7.41
CA LEU A 29 -8.37 8.16 -8.76
C LEU A 29 -9.19 8.91 -9.83
N HIS A 30 -10.31 9.52 -9.44
CA HIS A 30 -11.10 10.38 -10.30
C HIS A 30 -10.45 11.76 -10.50
N GLU A 31 -9.93 12.35 -9.43
CA GLU A 31 -9.43 13.73 -9.43
C GLU A 31 -7.97 13.87 -9.86
N ILE A 32 -7.13 12.86 -9.61
CA ILE A 32 -5.68 12.96 -9.78
C ILE A 32 -5.20 12.03 -10.92
N PRO A 33 -5.00 12.55 -12.15
CA PRO A 33 -4.59 11.75 -13.31
C PRO A 33 -3.29 10.98 -13.12
N THR A 34 -2.39 11.48 -12.27
CA THR A 34 -1.12 10.82 -11.95
C THR A 34 -1.34 9.51 -11.18
N LEU A 35 -2.28 9.47 -10.24
CA LEU A 35 -2.63 8.24 -9.51
C LEU A 35 -3.28 7.23 -10.45
N ARG A 36 -4.15 7.70 -11.34
CA ARG A 36 -4.76 6.89 -12.39
C ARG A 36 -3.72 6.26 -13.32
N ARG A 37 -2.73 7.05 -13.76
CA ARG A 37 -1.60 6.57 -14.57
C ARG A 37 -0.73 5.57 -13.80
N PHE A 38 -0.47 5.82 -12.51
CA PHE A 38 0.28 4.88 -11.67
C PHE A 38 -0.45 3.54 -11.52
N ALA A 39 -1.77 3.57 -11.29
CA ALA A 39 -2.62 2.39 -11.26
C ALA A 39 -2.78 1.69 -12.63
N GLN A 40 -2.19 2.25 -13.70
CA GLN A 40 -2.33 1.78 -15.07
C GLN A 40 -3.80 1.69 -15.50
N LEU A 41 -4.63 2.62 -15.03
CA LEU A 41 -5.98 2.83 -15.53
C LEU A 41 -5.86 3.69 -16.80
N GLY A 42 -6.10 3.08 -17.96
CA GLY A 42 -6.15 3.77 -19.25
C GLY A 42 -7.28 4.79 -19.32
N GLY A 43 -7.29 5.61 -20.38
CA GLY A 43 -8.28 6.69 -20.55
C GLY A 43 -9.74 6.21 -20.62
N LEU A 44 -9.97 4.99 -21.10
CA LEU A 44 -11.30 4.36 -21.18
C LEU A 44 -11.55 3.30 -20.10
N ASP A 45 -10.57 3.01 -19.24
CA ASP A 45 -10.77 2.08 -18.14
C ASP A 45 -11.66 2.71 -17.07
N ASN A 46 -12.70 1.99 -16.64
CA ASN A 46 -13.53 2.40 -15.51
C ASN A 46 -12.68 2.44 -14.24
N VAL A 47 -12.78 3.53 -13.47
CA VAL A 47 -12.20 3.61 -12.13
C VAL A 47 -12.98 2.65 -11.22
N PRO A 48 -12.30 1.80 -10.41
CA PRO A 48 -12.99 0.97 -9.45
C PRO A 48 -13.64 1.85 -8.37
N ASP A 49 -14.90 1.55 -8.09
CA ASP A 49 -15.67 2.20 -7.03
C ASP A 49 -15.17 1.77 -5.63
N GLU A 50 -15.58 2.51 -4.60
CA GLU A 50 -15.31 2.24 -3.20
C GLU A 50 -15.57 0.76 -2.86
N THR A 51 -16.69 0.22 -3.35
CA THR A 51 -17.10 -1.15 -3.04
C THR A 51 -16.13 -2.19 -3.64
N THR A 52 -15.62 -1.95 -4.85
CA THR A 52 -14.59 -2.80 -5.48
C THR A 52 -13.27 -2.74 -4.72
N ILE A 53 -12.86 -1.56 -4.28
CA ILE A 53 -11.64 -1.36 -3.49
C ILE A 53 -11.77 -2.07 -2.13
N LEU A 54 -12.90 -1.89 -1.45
CA LEU A 54 -13.24 -2.56 -0.18
C LEU A 54 -13.24 -4.09 -0.32
N ASN A 55 -13.86 -4.63 -1.36
CA ASN A 55 -13.91 -6.07 -1.61
C ASN A 55 -12.50 -6.66 -1.81
N PHE A 56 -11.64 -5.92 -2.51
CA PHE A 56 -10.25 -6.33 -2.70
C PHE A 56 -9.46 -6.30 -1.39
N ARG A 57 -9.63 -5.27 -0.56
CA ARG A 57 -9.01 -5.19 0.76
C ARG A 57 -9.43 -6.36 1.64
N ARG A 58 -10.74 -6.65 1.71
CA ARG A 58 -11.27 -7.81 2.45
C ARG A 58 -10.70 -9.13 1.94
N LEU A 59 -10.52 -9.29 0.64
CA LEU A 59 -9.89 -10.47 0.05
C LEU A 59 -8.44 -10.62 0.55
N LEU A 60 -7.66 -9.53 0.56
CA LEU A 60 -6.29 -9.54 1.06
C LEU A 60 -6.20 -9.79 2.57
N GLU A 61 -7.14 -9.23 3.36
CA GLU A 61 -7.26 -9.47 4.81
C GLU A 61 -7.61 -10.94 5.10
N THR A 62 -8.59 -11.50 4.38
CA THR A 62 -9.02 -12.91 4.51
C THR A 62 -7.87 -13.88 4.28
N HIS A 63 -6.97 -13.58 3.35
CA HIS A 63 -5.81 -14.41 3.05
C HIS A 63 -4.54 -14.02 3.84
N GLY A 64 -4.59 -13.00 4.71
CA GLY A 64 -3.42 -12.49 5.43
C GLY A 64 -2.31 -11.96 4.51
N ILE A 65 -2.64 -11.61 3.27
CA ILE A 65 -1.66 -11.19 2.25
C ILE A 65 -1.32 -9.71 2.43
N ALA A 66 -2.27 -8.88 2.90
CA ALA A 66 -2.06 -7.44 3.08
C ALA A 66 -0.84 -7.13 3.97
N ALA A 67 -0.77 -7.74 5.16
CA ALA A 67 0.33 -7.55 6.10
C ALA A 67 1.67 -8.05 5.54
N ARG A 68 1.69 -9.27 4.98
CA ARG A 68 2.90 -9.86 4.38
C ARG A 68 3.43 -9.06 3.19
N MET A 69 2.53 -8.48 2.41
CA MET A 69 2.91 -7.67 1.25
C MET A 69 3.47 -6.31 1.67
N LEU A 70 2.89 -5.68 2.70
CA LEU A 70 3.44 -4.48 3.31
C LEU A 70 4.84 -4.73 3.86
N GLU A 71 5.04 -5.81 4.61
CA GLU A 71 6.34 -6.21 5.12
C GLU A 71 7.36 -6.43 4.00
N ALA A 72 6.97 -7.11 2.91
CA ALA A 72 7.85 -7.35 1.77
C ALA A 72 8.25 -6.04 1.05
N VAL A 73 7.31 -5.10 0.91
CA VAL A 73 7.57 -3.77 0.33
C VAL A 73 8.50 -2.97 1.25
N ASN A 74 8.25 -2.98 2.56
CA ASN A 74 9.12 -2.35 3.55
C ASN A 74 10.52 -2.95 3.56
N ALA A 75 10.66 -4.27 3.50
CA ALA A 75 11.95 -4.93 3.40
C ALA A 75 12.71 -4.55 2.12
N HIS A 76 12.01 -4.35 1.00
CA HIS A 76 12.62 -3.88 -0.25
C HIS A 76 13.10 -2.42 -0.14
N LEU A 77 12.33 -1.56 0.52
CA LEU A 77 12.67 -0.16 0.73
C LEU A 77 13.78 0.02 1.76
N SER A 78 13.79 -0.78 2.83
CA SER A 78 14.84 -0.75 3.85
C SER A 78 16.21 -1.03 3.26
N ARG A 79 16.30 -1.94 2.26
CA ARG A 79 17.54 -2.17 1.50
C ARG A 79 18.02 -0.95 0.70
N LYS A 80 17.12 -0.01 0.41
CA LYS A 80 17.41 1.26 -0.27
C LYS A 80 17.51 2.45 0.70
N GLY A 81 17.51 2.19 2.02
CA GLY A 81 17.58 3.23 3.06
C GLY A 81 16.28 4.02 3.25
N GLN A 82 15.14 3.46 2.85
CA GLN A 82 13.82 4.11 2.95
C GLN A 82 12.89 3.20 3.74
N SER A 83 12.03 3.75 4.60
CA SER A 83 10.99 2.97 5.28
C SER A 83 9.62 3.57 5.06
N LEU A 84 8.63 2.71 4.90
CA LEU A 84 7.23 3.07 4.74
C LEU A 84 6.48 2.64 6.00
N ARG A 85 6.18 3.60 6.89
CA ARG A 85 5.10 3.39 7.86
C ARG A 85 3.81 3.83 7.19
N SER A 86 2.70 3.14 7.50
CA SER A 86 1.37 3.50 7.02
C SER A 86 1.17 5.02 7.12
N GLY A 87 1.05 5.70 5.97
CA GLY A 87 0.84 7.14 5.88
C GLY A 87 2.05 8.08 5.73
N THR A 88 3.32 7.64 5.71
CA THR A 88 4.42 8.55 5.35
C THR A 88 5.69 7.83 4.90
N ILE A 89 6.23 8.18 3.72
CA ILE A 89 7.60 7.82 3.34
C ILE A 89 8.55 8.63 4.23
N ARG A 90 9.30 7.96 5.10
CA ARG A 90 10.34 8.61 5.91
C ARG A 90 11.72 8.19 5.43
N ARG A 91 12.63 9.15 5.34
CA ARG A 91 14.06 8.87 5.18
C ARG A 91 14.54 8.19 6.47
N CYS A 92 15.15 7.01 6.36
CA CYS A 92 15.84 6.41 7.49
C CYS A 92 17.19 7.10 7.65
N ASP A 93 17.33 7.97 8.65
CA ASP A 93 18.64 8.40 9.13
C ASP A 93 19.23 7.28 9.99
N ALA A 94 20.53 7.03 9.83
CA ALA A 94 21.24 5.87 10.38
C ALA A 94 21.11 5.69 11.91
N ASP A 95 20.86 6.77 12.66
CA ASP A 95 20.72 6.71 14.13
C ASP A 95 19.40 6.11 14.61
N ARG A 96 18.37 6.00 13.74
CA ARG A 96 17.07 5.37 14.07
C ARG A 96 16.99 3.89 13.70
N CYS A 97 17.99 3.33 13.04
CA CYS A 97 18.03 1.90 12.71
C CYS A 97 18.06 1.01 13.97
N ALA A 98 18.70 1.49 15.05
CA ALA A 98 18.85 0.74 16.30
C ALA A 98 17.53 0.53 17.06
N GLN A 99 16.55 1.45 16.92
CA GLN A 99 15.25 1.33 17.60
C GLN A 99 14.30 0.36 16.90
N PHE A 100 14.38 0.24 15.57
CA PHE A 100 13.52 -0.67 14.81
C PHE A 100 13.91 -2.14 15.03
N ASP A 101 15.20 -2.41 15.22
CA ASP A 101 15.73 -3.74 15.48
C ASP A 101 15.40 -4.25 16.91
N GLN A 102 14.98 -3.35 17.81
CA GLN A 102 14.51 -3.69 19.17
C GLN A 102 13.02 -4.05 19.19
N GLU A 103 12.17 -3.32 18.46
CA GLU A 103 10.72 -3.63 18.34
C GLU A 103 10.47 -4.96 17.60
N CYS A 104 11.28 -5.28 16.58
CA CYS A 104 11.17 -6.56 15.87
C CYS A 104 11.65 -7.75 16.72
N ARG A 105 12.54 -7.53 17.71
CA ARG A 105 12.98 -8.56 18.67
C ARG A 105 11.96 -8.80 19.79
N SER A 106 11.10 -7.83 20.14
CA SER A 106 10.08 -8.04 21.18
C SER A 106 8.85 -8.80 20.69
N CYS A 107 8.55 -8.80 19.38
CA CYS A 107 7.51 -9.66 18.79
C CYS A 107 8.00 -11.06 18.41
N ALA A 108 9.30 -11.35 18.51
CA ALA A 108 9.89 -12.62 18.12
C ALA A 108 10.66 -13.29 19.28
N ARG A 109 9.95 -13.63 20.37
CA ARG A 109 10.21 -14.81 21.23
C ARG A 109 9.33 -14.85 22.49
N PRO A 110 9.00 -16.07 22.92
CA PRO A 110 8.03 -17.01 22.33
C PRO A 110 6.57 -16.67 22.72
#